data_AF-F0ZPL5-F1
#
_entry.id   AF-F0ZPL5-F1
#
_cell.length_a   1.000
_cell.length_b   1.000
_cell.length_c   1.000
_cell.angle_alpha   90.00
_cell.angle_beta   90.00
_cell.angle_gamma   90.00
#
_symmetry.space_group_name_H-M   'P 1'
#
loop_
_entity.id
_entity.type
_entity.pdbx_description
1 polymer ?
#
loop_
_entity_poly.entity_id
_entity_poly.type
_entity_poly.pdbx_seq_one_letter_code
_entity_poly.pdbx_strand_id
1 'polypeptide(L)'
;MFKLIISLVILTISAFYLISASGPYDTLAQCQAVCKDNNPCNKKECLWYYGYFCDISPLNCDDTNACTTDSCTAAGTCSNIPINCDDNNPCTFDYCHGALGCIHVTQDCNVVVPCNKTADCQRGKRCETYKCISGRCDYDPVVCPPELPCSEGSGACINAPTN
;
A
#
# COMPACT_ATOMS: atom_id res chain seq x y z
N MET A 1 20.38 -26.37 61.02
CA MET A 1 20.35 -27.27 59.83
C MET A 1 19.30 -26.87 58.79
N PHE A 2 18.02 -26.68 59.15
CA PHE A 2 16.95 -26.36 58.19
C PHE A 2 17.18 -25.10 57.31
N LYS A 3 17.75 -24.02 57.87
CA LYS A 3 18.11 -22.81 57.12
C LYS A 3 19.23 -23.03 56.08
N LEU A 4 20.21 -23.90 56.35
CA LEU A 4 21.28 -24.19 55.38
C LEU A 4 20.77 -25.03 54.21
N ILE A 5 19.85 -25.97 54.45
CA ILE A 5 19.26 -26.80 53.40
C ILE A 5 18.39 -25.96 52.47
N ILE A 6 17.59 -25.03 53.02
CA ILE A 6 16.78 -24.10 52.22
C ILE A 6 17.66 -23.16 51.37
N SER A 7 18.74 -22.60 51.92
CA SER A 7 19.68 -21.78 51.13
C SER A 7 20.38 -22.59 50.03
N LEU A 8 20.77 -23.84 50.28
CA LEU A 8 21.40 -24.71 49.28
C LEU A 8 20.43 -25.08 48.15
N VAL A 9 19.16 -25.34 48.48
CA VAL A 9 18.08 -25.66 47.52
C VAL A 9 17.69 -24.44 46.67
N ILE A 10 17.66 -23.23 47.25
CA ILE A 10 17.39 -22.00 46.49
C ILE A 10 18.54 -21.69 45.53
N LEU A 11 19.80 -21.88 45.95
CA LEU A 11 20.98 -21.70 45.08
C LEU A 11 21.02 -22.70 43.91
N THR A 12 20.62 -23.95 44.12
CA THR A 12 20.58 -24.94 43.03
C THR A 12 19.39 -24.76 42.10
N ILE A 13 18.23 -24.32 42.60
CA ILE A 13 17.06 -23.99 41.75
C ILE A 13 17.33 -22.74 40.90
N SER A 14 17.97 -21.71 41.46
CA SER A 14 18.34 -20.50 40.71
C SER A 14 19.48 -20.75 39.72
N ALA A 15 20.44 -21.62 40.04
CA ALA A 15 21.44 -22.09 39.08
C ALA A 15 20.81 -22.93 37.95
N PHE A 16 19.83 -23.80 38.24
CA PHE A 16 19.12 -24.57 37.20
C PHE A 16 18.31 -23.69 36.24
N TYR A 17 17.66 -22.64 36.76
CA TYR A 17 16.87 -21.72 35.95
C TYR A 17 17.73 -20.88 34.98
N LEU A 18 19.01 -20.65 35.32
CA LEU A 18 19.98 -19.98 34.45
C LEU A 18 20.52 -20.88 33.32
N ILE A 19 20.40 -22.21 33.43
CA ILE A 19 20.95 -23.17 32.46
C ILE A 19 19.88 -23.58 31.41
N SER A 20 18.59 -23.33 31.67
CA SER A 20 17.48 -23.79 30.82
C SER A 20 16.88 -22.74 29.89
N ALA A 21 17.45 -21.53 29.81
CA ALA A 21 16.91 -20.43 28.99
C ALA A 21 17.88 -19.96 27.90
N SER A 22 18.80 -20.82 27.44
CA SER A 22 19.66 -20.47 26.32
C SER A 22 18.91 -20.58 24.99
N GLY A 23 18.95 -19.54 24.16
CA GLY A 23 18.51 -19.63 22.78
C GLY A 23 19.27 -20.71 21.98
N PRO A 24 18.72 -21.20 20.87
CA PRO A 24 19.28 -22.33 20.12
C PRO A 24 20.66 -22.06 19.50
N TYR A 25 21.10 -20.79 19.42
CA TYR A 25 22.38 -20.41 18.83
C TYR A 25 23.19 -19.48 19.75
N ASP A 26 24.47 -19.81 19.95
CA ASP A 26 25.35 -19.08 20.87
C ASP A 26 25.93 -17.80 20.25
N THR A 27 25.97 -17.71 18.92
CA THR A 27 26.54 -16.56 18.19
C THR A 27 25.60 -16.05 17.10
N LEU A 28 25.71 -14.75 16.81
CA LEU A 28 24.96 -14.10 15.73
C LEU A 28 25.25 -14.77 14.38
N ALA A 29 26.51 -15.15 14.14
CA ALA A 29 26.93 -15.81 12.91
C ALA A 29 26.27 -17.19 12.74
N GLN A 30 26.14 -17.98 13.82
CA GLN A 30 25.42 -19.26 13.80
C GLN A 30 23.93 -19.05 13.49
N CYS A 31 23.29 -18.07 14.13
CA CYS A 31 21.90 -17.75 13.84
C CYS A 31 21.70 -17.29 12.38
N GLN A 32 22.52 -16.35 11.88
CA GLN A 32 22.42 -15.84 10.51
C GLN A 32 22.68 -16.91 9.45
N ALA A 33 23.49 -17.93 9.76
CA ALA A 33 23.75 -19.03 8.84
C ALA A 33 22.48 -19.85 8.51
N VAL A 34 21.58 -19.98 9.49
CA VAL A 34 20.35 -20.79 9.40
C VAL A 34 19.07 -19.97 9.32
N CYS A 35 19.09 -18.71 9.76
CA CYS A 35 17.95 -17.80 9.75
C CYS A 35 17.69 -17.24 8.36
N LYS A 36 17.21 -18.11 7.49
CA LYS A 36 16.98 -17.86 6.08
C LYS A 36 15.65 -18.48 5.68
N ASP A 37 14.96 -17.82 4.77
CA ASP A 37 13.87 -18.41 4.01
C ASP A 37 14.01 -17.97 2.55
N ASN A 38 13.21 -18.58 1.68
CA ASN A 38 13.16 -18.23 0.26
C ASN A 38 12.11 -17.16 -0.04
N ASN A 39 11.47 -16.57 0.97
CA ASN A 39 10.47 -15.54 0.80
C ASN A 39 11.14 -14.16 0.89
N PRO A 40 11.31 -13.44 -0.24
CA PRO A 40 11.89 -12.09 -0.21
C PRO A 40 11.05 -11.10 0.62
N CYS A 41 9.76 -11.41 0.85
CA CYS A 41 8.83 -10.62 1.63
C CYS A 41 8.79 -10.98 3.11
N ASN A 42 9.77 -11.73 3.62
CA ASN A 42 9.96 -11.91 5.04
C ASN A 42 11.19 -11.12 5.50
N LYS A 43 11.06 -10.41 6.63
CA LYS A 43 12.21 -9.92 7.39
C LYS A 43 12.78 -11.08 8.21
N LYS A 44 14.11 -11.11 8.30
CA LYS A 44 14.86 -12.09 9.08
C LYS A 44 15.68 -11.34 10.10
N GLU A 45 15.43 -11.60 11.37
CA GLU A 45 16.17 -10.96 12.45
C GLU A 45 16.62 -12.00 13.48
N CYS A 46 17.89 -11.92 13.86
CA CYS A 46 18.43 -12.73 14.93
C CYS A 46 18.34 -11.93 16.23
N LEU A 47 17.32 -12.21 17.03
CA LEU A 47 17.05 -11.52 18.29
C LEU A 47 17.80 -12.20 19.44
N TRP A 48 18.40 -11.40 20.33
CA TRP A 48 19.08 -11.91 21.52
C TRP A 48 18.11 -11.99 22.70
N TYR A 49 17.87 -13.20 23.18
CA TYR A 49 17.16 -13.48 24.42
C TYR A 49 17.85 -14.62 25.16
N TYR A 50 18.93 -14.27 25.89
CA TYR A 50 19.82 -15.24 26.55
C TYR A 50 20.42 -16.29 25.58
N GLY A 51 20.57 -15.90 24.32
CA GLY A 51 20.93 -16.72 23.16
C GLY A 51 20.22 -16.16 21.92
N TYR A 52 20.66 -16.51 20.71
CA TYR A 52 20.01 -16.01 19.50
C TYR A 52 18.84 -16.89 19.08
N PHE A 53 17.73 -16.24 18.71
CA PHE A 53 16.57 -16.86 18.06
C PHE A 53 16.37 -16.24 16.68
N CYS A 54 15.93 -17.05 15.73
CA CYS A 54 15.55 -16.57 14.40
C CYS A 54 14.08 -16.13 14.41
N ASP A 55 13.85 -14.83 14.29
CA ASP A 55 12.53 -14.28 13.97
C ASP A 55 12.39 -14.17 12.45
N ILE A 56 11.35 -14.80 11.92
CA ILE A 56 10.94 -14.67 10.54
C ILE A 56 9.52 -14.14 10.55
N SER A 57 9.38 -12.89 10.15
CA SER A 57 8.12 -12.18 10.13
C SER A 57 7.85 -11.59 8.76
N PRO A 58 6.58 -11.50 8.34
CA PRO A 58 6.23 -10.82 7.09
C PRO A 58 6.75 -9.37 7.08
N LEU A 59 7.31 -8.95 5.95
CA LEU A 59 7.63 -7.56 5.67
C LEU A 59 6.33 -6.77 5.65
N ASN A 60 6.14 -5.92 6.65
CA ASN A 60 5.06 -4.96 6.64
C ASN A 60 5.38 -3.82 5.66
N CYS A 61 4.58 -3.71 4.60
CA CYS A 61 4.67 -2.64 3.61
C CYS A 61 3.57 -1.59 3.76
N ASP A 62 2.66 -1.75 4.72
CA ASP A 62 1.62 -0.78 5.01
C ASP A 62 2.25 0.58 5.35
N ASP A 63 2.07 1.57 4.49
CA ASP A 63 2.54 2.94 4.70
C ASP A 63 1.49 3.84 5.35
N THR A 64 0.39 3.25 5.81
CA THR A 64 -0.76 3.89 6.45
C THR A 64 -1.55 4.82 5.53
N ASN A 65 -1.20 4.87 4.24
CA ASN A 65 -1.91 5.66 3.25
C ASN A 65 -3.02 4.82 2.61
N ALA A 66 -4.27 5.12 2.95
CA ALA A 66 -5.45 4.51 2.34
C ALA A 66 -5.56 4.79 0.82
N CYS A 67 -4.70 5.65 0.28
CA CYS A 67 -4.60 5.98 -1.14
C CYS A 67 -3.57 5.15 -1.90
N THR A 68 -2.97 4.15 -1.29
CA THR A 68 -2.03 3.25 -1.95
C THR A 68 -2.47 1.80 -1.81
N THR A 69 -2.18 1.03 -2.85
CA THR A 69 -2.14 -0.43 -2.74
C THR A 69 -0.72 -0.82 -2.37
N ASP A 70 -0.56 -1.32 -1.14
CA ASP A 70 0.73 -1.66 -0.58
C ASP A 70 1.02 -3.14 -0.81
N SER A 71 2.22 -3.43 -1.30
CA SER A 71 2.63 -4.79 -1.61
C SER A 71 4.13 -4.95 -1.47
N CYS A 72 4.55 -6.17 -1.18
CA CYS A 72 5.96 -6.53 -1.31
C CYS A 72 6.24 -7.03 -2.73
N THR A 73 7.30 -6.51 -3.32
CA THR A 73 7.76 -6.94 -4.65
C THR A 73 8.54 -8.24 -4.58
N ALA A 74 8.72 -8.90 -5.73
CA ALA A 74 9.58 -10.07 -5.84
C ALA A 74 11.06 -9.79 -5.45
N ALA A 75 11.48 -8.51 -5.42
CA ALA A 75 12.80 -8.11 -4.96
C ALA A 75 12.90 -7.93 -3.43
N GLY A 76 11.81 -8.15 -2.68
CA GLY A 76 11.77 -7.97 -1.22
C GLY A 76 11.72 -6.52 -0.78
N THR A 77 11.25 -5.62 -1.65
CA THR A 77 11.06 -4.21 -1.38
C THR A 77 9.58 -3.87 -1.30
N CYS A 78 9.21 -2.84 -0.54
CA CYS A 78 7.84 -2.35 -0.53
C CYS A 78 7.54 -1.51 -1.77
N SER A 79 6.32 -1.68 -2.28
CA SER A 79 5.74 -0.96 -3.41
C SER A 79 4.37 -0.46 -2.99
N ASN A 80 4.21 0.86 -2.97
CA ASN A 80 2.99 1.55 -2.56
C ASN A 80 2.48 2.30 -3.78
N ILE A 81 1.50 1.72 -4.48
CA ILE A 81 1.04 2.22 -5.78
C ILE A 81 -0.20 3.08 -5.54
N PRO A 82 -0.21 4.37 -5.96
CA PRO A 82 -1.39 5.21 -5.83
C PRO A 82 -2.62 4.59 -6.49
N ILE A 83 -3.76 4.62 -5.80
CA ILE A 83 -5.05 4.19 -6.34
C ILE A 83 -5.70 5.30 -7.17
N ASN A 84 -6.51 4.91 -8.16
CA ASN A 84 -7.37 5.84 -8.87
C ASN A 84 -8.71 5.97 -8.15
N CYS A 85 -9.05 7.18 -7.71
CA CYS A 85 -10.32 7.48 -7.04
C CYS A 85 -11.39 8.07 -7.97
N ASP A 86 -11.17 8.05 -9.29
CA ASP A 86 -12.14 8.51 -10.27
C ASP A 86 -13.35 7.56 -10.32
N ASP A 87 -14.54 8.03 -9.91
CA ASP A 87 -15.78 7.23 -9.96
C ASP A 87 -16.48 7.33 -11.34
N ASN A 88 -15.86 8.05 -12.29
CA ASN A 88 -16.39 8.37 -13.61
C ASN A 88 -17.67 9.22 -13.61
N ASN A 89 -18.06 9.80 -12.47
CA ASN A 89 -19.17 10.74 -12.42
C ASN A 89 -18.63 12.17 -12.68
N PRO A 90 -19.04 12.85 -13.76
CA PRO A 90 -18.56 14.20 -14.04
C PRO A 90 -19.04 15.25 -13.02
N CYS A 91 -19.97 14.88 -12.14
CA CYS A 91 -20.55 15.71 -11.10
C CYS A 91 -20.03 15.37 -9.71
N THR A 92 -18.91 14.68 -9.61
CA THR A 92 -18.17 14.50 -8.37
C THR A 92 -16.81 15.19 -8.50
N PHE A 93 -16.34 15.75 -7.39
CA PHE A 93 -14.94 16.08 -7.22
C PHE A 93 -14.29 14.93 -6.46
N ASP A 94 -13.49 14.16 -7.18
CA ASP A 94 -12.82 12.99 -6.65
C ASP A 94 -11.42 13.33 -6.16
N TYR A 95 -11.12 12.91 -4.94
CA TYR A 95 -9.77 12.99 -4.40
C TYR A 95 -9.53 11.85 -3.43
N CYS A 96 -8.25 11.54 -3.22
CA CYS A 96 -7.89 10.55 -2.23
C CYS A 96 -7.38 11.22 -0.96
N HIS A 97 -8.01 10.90 0.17
CA HIS A 97 -7.60 11.35 1.49
C HIS A 97 -6.76 10.27 2.17
N GLY A 98 -5.52 10.60 2.56
CA GLY A 98 -4.54 9.60 2.99
C GLY A 98 -4.97 8.69 4.15
N ALA A 99 -5.90 9.12 5.02
CA ALA A 99 -6.42 8.27 6.09
C ALA A 99 -7.82 7.67 5.83
N LEU A 100 -8.57 8.19 4.85
CA LEU A 100 -9.97 7.83 4.63
C LEU A 100 -10.19 7.09 3.30
N GLY A 101 -9.19 7.11 2.41
CA GLY A 101 -9.28 6.54 1.07
C GLY A 101 -9.97 7.49 0.10
N CYS A 102 -10.60 6.93 -0.92
CA CYS A 102 -11.29 7.70 -1.94
C CYS A 102 -12.50 8.46 -1.35
N ILE A 103 -12.57 9.75 -1.67
CA ILE A 103 -13.69 10.62 -1.34
C ILE A 103 -14.22 11.21 -2.65
N HIS A 104 -15.53 11.05 -2.83
CA HIS A 104 -16.28 11.56 -3.97
C HIS A 104 -17.25 12.61 -3.46
N VAL A 105 -16.92 13.89 -3.65
CA VAL A 105 -17.80 14.98 -3.20
C VAL A 105 -18.75 15.31 -4.33
N THR A 106 -20.04 15.02 -4.13
CA THR A 106 -21.08 15.42 -5.07
C THR A 106 -21.10 16.94 -5.22
N GLN A 107 -21.00 17.40 -6.46
CA GLN A 107 -21.24 18.78 -6.84
C GLN A 107 -22.51 18.87 -7.69
N ASP A 108 -23.06 20.07 -7.79
CA ASP A 108 -24.15 20.31 -8.74
C ASP A 108 -23.63 20.07 -10.17
N CYS A 109 -24.20 19.09 -10.88
CA CYS A 109 -23.89 18.84 -12.29
C CYS A 109 -24.12 20.06 -13.17
N ASN A 110 -24.99 20.99 -12.73
CA ASN A 110 -25.27 22.24 -13.41
C ASN A 110 -24.28 23.35 -13.07
N VAL A 111 -23.18 23.08 -12.37
CA VAL A 111 -22.07 24.03 -12.23
C VAL A 111 -21.70 24.52 -13.63
N VAL A 112 -22.11 25.74 -13.92
CA VAL A 112 -21.59 26.53 -15.04
C VAL A 112 -20.11 26.61 -14.75
N VAL A 113 -19.26 25.87 -15.44
CA VAL A 113 -17.82 26.14 -15.37
C VAL A 113 -17.61 27.39 -16.22
N PRO A 114 -17.30 28.55 -15.62
CA PRO A 114 -17.11 29.76 -16.39
C PRO A 114 -15.82 29.67 -17.21
N CYS A 115 -15.84 30.19 -18.42
CA CYS A 115 -14.68 30.18 -19.30
C CYS A 115 -14.60 31.48 -20.10
N ASN A 116 -13.37 31.92 -20.39
CA ASN A 116 -13.10 32.98 -21.34
C ASN A 116 -12.62 32.42 -22.69
N LYS A 117 -12.05 31.20 -22.67
CA LYS A 117 -11.60 30.47 -23.85
C LYS A 117 -11.75 28.96 -23.64
N THR A 118 -11.78 28.19 -24.72
CA THR A 118 -11.93 26.71 -24.68
C THR A 118 -10.90 26.01 -23.80
N ALA A 119 -9.66 26.51 -23.76
CA ALA A 119 -8.59 25.92 -22.94
C ALA A 119 -8.89 25.98 -21.41
N ASP A 120 -9.74 26.90 -20.96
CA ASP A 120 -10.12 27.01 -19.55
C ASP A 120 -11.00 25.82 -19.11
N CYS A 121 -11.62 25.12 -20.08
CA CYS A 121 -12.49 23.97 -19.83
C CYS A 121 -11.73 22.63 -19.76
N GLN A 122 -10.42 22.62 -20.01
CA GLN A 122 -9.63 21.39 -20.04
C GLN A 122 -9.46 20.79 -18.64
N ARG A 123 -10.14 19.67 -18.37
CA ARG A 123 -10.07 18.94 -17.08
C ARG A 123 -9.28 17.63 -17.09
N GLY A 124 -8.46 17.41 -18.12
CA GLY A 124 -7.57 16.25 -18.20
C GLY A 124 -8.23 14.92 -18.60
N LYS A 125 -9.56 14.89 -18.78
CA LYS A 125 -10.30 13.79 -19.39
C LYS A 125 -10.05 13.80 -20.90
N ARG A 126 -9.50 12.72 -21.45
CA ARG A 126 -9.22 12.59 -22.90
C ARG A 126 -10.37 11.98 -23.67
N CYS A 127 -11.30 11.26 -23.03
CA CYS A 127 -12.50 10.71 -23.67
C CYS A 127 -13.71 11.64 -23.64
N GLU A 128 -13.43 12.93 -23.59
CA GLU A 128 -14.40 14.01 -23.57
C GLU A 128 -13.85 15.16 -24.40
N THR A 129 -14.71 15.84 -25.15
CA THR A 129 -14.41 17.09 -25.82
C THR A 129 -15.07 18.24 -25.07
N TYR A 130 -14.49 19.43 -25.18
CA TYR A 130 -14.96 20.60 -24.45
C TYR A 130 -14.92 21.86 -25.32
N LYS A 131 -15.89 22.75 -25.11
CA LYS A 131 -15.96 24.06 -25.76
C LYS A 131 -16.43 25.11 -24.77
N CYS A 132 -15.95 26.34 -24.95
CA CYS A 132 -16.51 27.48 -24.23
C CYS A 132 -17.64 28.09 -25.07
N ILE A 133 -18.89 27.98 -24.59
CA ILE A 133 -20.10 28.51 -25.25
C ILE A 133 -20.76 29.52 -24.31
N SER A 134 -20.84 30.78 -24.74
CA SER A 134 -21.48 31.86 -23.98
C SER A 134 -20.96 32.01 -22.55
N GLY A 135 -19.65 31.83 -22.35
CA GLY A 135 -19.00 31.94 -21.04
C GLY A 135 -19.18 30.71 -20.14
N ARG A 136 -19.71 29.60 -20.66
CA ARG A 136 -19.89 28.31 -19.96
C ARG A 136 -19.16 27.20 -20.72
N CYS A 137 -18.48 26.32 -20.00
CA CYS A 137 -17.95 25.10 -20.59
C CYS A 137 -19.09 24.13 -20.92
N ASP A 138 -19.11 23.72 -22.18
CA ASP A 138 -19.93 22.64 -22.70
C ASP A 138 -19.02 21.42 -22.93
N TYR A 139 -19.55 20.25 -22.58
CA TYR A 139 -18.80 19.03 -22.37
C TYR A 139 -19.51 17.88 -23.07
N ASP A 140 -18.85 17.28 -24.06
CA ASP A 140 -19.41 16.21 -24.88
C ASP A 140 -18.54 14.95 -24.80
N PRO A 141 -19.10 13.76 -24.55
CA PRO A 141 -18.33 12.53 -24.57
C PRO A 141 -17.81 12.21 -25.98
N VAL A 142 -16.61 11.63 -26.06
CA VAL A 142 -16.11 11.08 -27.34
C VAL A 142 -16.96 9.89 -27.74
N VAL A 143 -17.68 10.01 -28.85
CA VAL A 143 -18.55 8.94 -29.36
C VAL A 143 -17.71 7.93 -30.15
N CYS A 144 -17.60 6.73 -29.60
CA CYS A 144 -16.96 5.60 -30.28
C CYS A 144 -17.99 4.67 -30.93
N PRO A 145 -17.59 3.92 -31.98
CA PRO A 145 -18.39 2.82 -32.49
C PRO A 145 -18.75 1.82 -31.37
N PRO A 146 -19.88 1.09 -31.48
CA PRO A 146 -20.40 0.23 -30.40
C PRO A 146 -19.43 -0.83 -29.86
N GLU A 147 -18.40 -1.18 -30.63
CA GLU A 147 -17.43 -2.24 -30.29
C GLU A 147 -16.11 -1.69 -29.74
N LEU A 148 -15.93 -0.37 -29.69
CA LEU A 148 -14.65 0.25 -29.34
C LEU A 148 -14.79 1.14 -28.10
N PRO A 149 -14.10 0.83 -26.99
CA PRO A 149 -13.97 1.76 -25.88
C PRO A 149 -13.06 2.94 -26.25
N CYS A 150 -13.32 4.11 -25.67
CA CYS A 150 -12.35 5.21 -25.68
C CYS A 150 -11.28 4.98 -24.60
N SER A 151 -10.01 5.24 -24.91
CA SER A 151 -8.91 5.16 -23.96
C SER A 151 -8.53 6.54 -23.40
N GLU A 152 -8.55 6.70 -22.08
CA GLU A 152 -8.09 7.93 -21.40
C GLU A 152 -6.59 8.22 -21.61
N GLY A 153 -5.81 7.23 -22.02
CA GLY A 153 -4.40 7.42 -22.38
C GLY A 153 -4.21 8.16 -23.69
N SER A 154 -5.09 7.93 -24.67
CA SER A 154 -4.98 8.47 -26.04
C SER A 154 -6.06 9.46 -26.43
N GLY A 155 -7.21 9.47 -25.75
CA GLY A 155 -8.42 10.17 -26.17
C GLY A 155 -9.04 9.63 -27.45
N ALA A 156 -8.69 8.39 -27.81
CA ALA A 156 -9.12 7.75 -29.05
C ALA A 156 -9.84 6.44 -28.78
N CYS A 157 -10.75 6.08 -29.68
CA CYS A 157 -11.36 4.76 -29.71
C CYS A 157 -10.28 3.73 -30.02
N ILE A 158 -10.12 2.76 -29.12
CA ILE A 158 -9.15 1.67 -29.27
C ILE A 158 -9.89 0.34 -29.33
N ASN A 159 -9.27 -0.66 -29.94
CA ASN A 159 -9.75 -2.03 -29.77
C ASN A 159 -9.67 -2.37 -28.28
N ALA A 160 -10.71 -3.02 -27.74
CA ALA A 160 -10.66 -3.54 -26.39
C ALA A 160 -9.40 -4.43 -26.25
N PRO A 161 -8.63 -4.32 -25.15
CA PRO A 161 -7.47 -5.17 -24.95
C PRO A 161 -7.92 -6.63 -25.04
N THR A 162 -7.37 -7.35 -26.02
CA THR A 162 -7.52 -8.79 -26.13
C THR A 162 -6.71 -9.40 -24.98
N ASN A 163 -7.40 -9.95 -23.99
CA ASN A 163 -6.79 -10.80 -22.95
C ASN A 163 -6.09 -12.01 -23.58
#